data_AF-A0A3L7PVE2-F1
#
_entry.id   AF-A0A3L7PVE2-F1
#
_cell.length_a   1.000
_cell.length_b   1.000
_cell.length_c   1.000
_cell.angle_alpha   90.00
_cell.angle_beta   90.00
_cell.angle_gamma   90.00
#
_symmetry.space_group_name_H-M   'P 1'
#
loop_
_entity.id
_entity.type
_entity.pdbx_description
1 polymer ?
#
loop_
_entity_poly.entity_id
_entity_poly.type
_entity_poly.pdbx_seq_one_letter_code
_entity_poly.pdbx_strand_id
1 'polypeptide(L)'
;MKYGLLVHGTSGNVGDAVQSLAALRFLPRVDRLVERERLGAIASAGPVKVIMNGWWMKCPEYWPPPPNVIPLFVSFHVTTGPVRAAMVTDESLAYLRRHQPIGCRDLDTTSFLRAAGIDAYFSGCLTMTLPPRPRKLGGEVLFVDPFRGHFFPALPPALADSAEVRRLRHAAGAASESPADSVDSVLARIAGMPEAWRPGASHHSALVSREIGPRERFRAAEAMLDKLAAARLVVTSRLHAVLPAMALGTPALFVLKDEGTAVSGRPDLADKGHDCTRH
;
A
#
# COMPACT_ATOMS: atom_id res chain seq x y z
N MET A 1 23.07 -19.02 2.23
CA MET A 1 22.36 -17.72 2.26
C MET A 1 20.90 -17.96 1.90
N LYS A 2 19.94 -17.53 2.74
CA LYS A 2 18.49 -17.69 2.49
C LYS A 2 17.86 -16.38 2.00
N TYR A 3 16.77 -16.49 1.24
CA TYR A 3 15.98 -15.36 0.74
C TYR A 3 14.57 -15.40 1.33
N GLY A 4 14.22 -14.35 2.06
CA GLY A 4 12.92 -14.17 2.69
C GLY A 4 12.01 -13.28 1.85
N LEU A 5 10.79 -13.75 1.59
CA LEU A 5 9.72 -12.91 1.05
C LEU A 5 8.97 -12.26 2.21
N LEU A 6 9.00 -10.93 2.29
CA LEU A 6 8.24 -10.18 3.27
C LEU A 6 6.73 -10.33 2.99
N VAL A 7 5.95 -10.76 3.99
CA VAL A 7 4.51 -10.98 3.91
C VAL A 7 3.77 -10.28 5.05
N HIS A 8 2.44 -10.21 4.88
CA HIS A 8 1.53 -9.48 5.75
C HIS A 8 0.34 -10.38 6.11
N GLY A 9 0.57 -11.37 6.97
CA GLY A 9 -0.36 -12.47 7.25
C GLY A 9 -1.71 -11.98 7.76
N THR A 10 -1.73 -10.87 8.50
CA THR A 10 -2.90 -10.37 9.21
C THR A 10 -3.56 -9.16 8.54
N SER A 11 -3.04 -8.72 7.40
CA SER A 11 -3.57 -7.55 6.71
C SER A 11 -4.99 -7.82 6.21
N GLY A 12 -5.88 -6.84 6.28
CA GLY A 12 -7.16 -6.91 5.55
C GLY A 12 -7.04 -6.41 4.11
N ASN A 13 -5.85 -5.98 3.67
CA ASN A 13 -5.67 -5.23 2.42
C ASN A 13 -4.83 -6.04 1.42
N VAL A 14 -5.39 -6.34 0.24
CA VAL A 14 -4.66 -7.08 -0.80
C VAL A 14 -3.46 -6.30 -1.34
N GLY A 15 -3.45 -4.97 -1.21
CA GLY A 15 -2.33 -4.13 -1.61
C GLY A 15 -1.02 -4.48 -0.91
N ASP A 16 -1.08 -5.02 0.31
CA ASP A 16 0.11 -5.49 1.03
C ASP A 16 0.67 -6.80 0.43
N ALA A 17 -0.18 -7.64 -0.15
CA ALA A 17 0.27 -8.80 -0.91
C ALA A 17 0.73 -8.43 -2.32
N VAL A 18 0.18 -7.36 -2.93
CA VAL A 18 0.73 -6.78 -4.18
C VAL A 18 2.17 -6.29 -3.98
N GLN A 19 2.48 -5.69 -2.83
CA GLN A 19 3.86 -5.34 -2.45
C GLN A 19 4.77 -6.58 -2.39
N SER A 20 4.30 -7.68 -1.80
CA SER A 20 5.04 -8.94 -1.77
C SER A 20 5.22 -9.53 -3.19
N LEU A 21 4.20 -9.48 -4.05
CA LEU A 21 4.31 -9.92 -5.45
C LEU A 21 5.32 -9.09 -6.24
N ALA A 22 5.39 -7.78 -6.00
CA ALA A 22 6.41 -6.93 -6.60
C ALA A 22 7.83 -7.32 -6.14
N ALA A 23 8.02 -7.54 -4.83
CA ALA A 23 9.29 -7.98 -4.26
C ALA A 23 9.74 -9.35 -4.76
N LEU A 24 8.81 -10.30 -4.92
CA LEU A 24 9.07 -11.66 -5.37
C LEU A 24 9.89 -11.72 -6.67
N ARG A 25 9.67 -10.76 -7.58
CA ARG A 25 10.35 -10.70 -8.88
C ARG A 25 11.84 -10.36 -8.81
N PHE A 26 12.30 -9.84 -7.67
CA PHE A 26 13.69 -9.50 -7.43
C PHE A 26 14.40 -10.53 -6.54
N LEU A 27 13.69 -11.59 -6.12
CA LEU A 27 14.27 -12.68 -5.36
C LEU A 27 14.64 -13.84 -6.30
N PRO A 28 15.84 -14.44 -6.17
CA PRO A 28 16.22 -15.59 -6.99
C PRO A 28 15.40 -16.84 -6.64
N ARG A 29 14.88 -16.92 -5.42
CA ARG A 29 13.95 -17.94 -4.91
C ARG A 29 13.36 -17.45 -3.59
N VAL A 30 12.35 -18.16 -3.08
CA VAL A 30 11.78 -17.93 -1.75
C VAL A 30 12.11 -19.12 -0.86
N ASP A 31 13.05 -18.93 0.08
CA ASP A 31 13.38 -19.94 1.09
C ASP A 31 12.47 -19.85 2.31
N ARG A 32 11.87 -18.68 2.57
CA ARG A 32 10.97 -18.45 3.71
C ARG A 32 10.02 -17.28 3.50
N LEU A 33 8.83 -17.37 4.09
CA LEU A 33 7.96 -16.22 4.29
C LEU A 33 8.34 -15.51 5.60
N VAL A 34 8.55 -14.21 5.54
CA VAL A 34 8.94 -13.38 6.68
C VAL A 34 7.78 -12.46 7.03
N GLU A 35 7.16 -12.68 8.19
CA GLU A 35 6.05 -11.86 8.64
C GLU A 35 6.55 -10.49 9.12
N ARG A 36 6.07 -9.41 8.50
CA ARG A 36 6.47 -8.02 8.82
C ARG A 36 6.27 -7.69 10.28
N GLU A 37 5.13 -8.12 10.84
CA GLU A 37 4.81 -7.86 12.25
C GLU A 37 5.44 -8.90 13.19
N ARG A 38 6.29 -9.83 12.73
CA ARG A 38 6.91 -10.87 13.58
C ARG A 38 8.32 -11.22 13.15
N LEU A 39 9.14 -10.20 12.91
CA LEU A 39 10.52 -10.38 12.44
C LEU A 39 11.38 -11.23 13.38
N GLY A 40 11.12 -11.16 14.70
CA GLY A 40 11.80 -11.99 15.70
C GLY A 40 11.59 -13.49 15.51
N ALA A 41 10.51 -13.93 14.84
CA ALA A 41 10.21 -15.34 14.62
C ALA A 41 11.25 -16.07 13.75
N ILE A 42 12.10 -15.31 13.04
CA ILE A 42 13.18 -15.86 12.21
C ILE A 42 14.56 -15.68 12.82
N ALA A 43 14.69 -15.28 14.09
CA ALA A 43 16.00 -15.04 14.75
C ALA A 43 16.94 -16.27 14.68
N SER A 44 16.38 -17.48 14.76
CA SER A 44 17.13 -18.74 14.68
C SER A 44 17.33 -19.29 13.26
N ALA A 45 16.83 -18.61 12.23
CA ALA A 45 16.79 -19.14 10.86
C ALA A 45 18.15 -19.09 10.12
N GLY A 46 19.21 -18.60 10.77
CA GLY A 46 20.47 -18.19 10.13
C GLY A 46 20.31 -16.92 9.29
N PRO A 47 21.34 -16.51 8.52
CA PRO A 47 21.26 -15.28 7.71
C PRO A 47 20.17 -15.33 6.62
N VAL A 48 19.28 -14.33 6.60
CA VAL A 48 18.16 -14.20 5.65
C VAL A 48 18.16 -12.81 5.00
N LYS A 49 18.28 -12.75 3.67
CA LYS A 49 18.10 -11.50 2.91
C LYS A 49 16.61 -11.18 2.73
N VAL A 50 16.19 -9.95 3.01
CA VAL A 50 14.79 -9.52 2.93
C VAL A 50 14.70 -8.13 2.30
N ILE A 51 13.79 -7.95 1.34
CA ILE A 51 13.44 -6.63 0.81
C ILE A 51 12.45 -5.99 1.79
N MET A 52 12.83 -4.87 2.39
CA MET A 52 12.09 -4.19 3.47
C MET A 52 11.20 -3.08 2.90
N ASN A 53 10.24 -3.46 2.06
CA ASN A 53 9.31 -2.53 1.41
C ASN A 53 7.96 -2.42 2.12
N GLY A 54 7.22 -1.37 1.80
CA GLY A 54 5.83 -1.18 2.21
C GLY A 54 5.67 -0.24 3.40
N TRP A 55 4.47 -0.30 3.99
CA TRP A 55 4.11 0.47 5.18
C TRP A 55 4.61 -0.26 6.43
N TRP A 56 5.32 0.44 7.30
CA TRP A 56 5.83 -0.08 8.56
C TRP A 56 5.27 0.80 9.67
N MET A 57 4.62 0.25 10.69
CA MET A 57 4.15 -1.13 10.95
C MET A 57 3.00 -1.02 11.97
N LYS A 58 2.31 -2.11 12.33
CA LYS A 58 1.22 -2.01 13.32
C LYS A 58 1.74 -2.11 14.75
N CYS A 59 2.69 -3.02 14.97
CA CYS A 59 3.15 -3.43 16.29
C CYS A 59 4.63 -3.04 16.46
N PRO A 60 4.93 -1.76 16.78
CA PRO A 60 6.29 -1.26 16.87
C PRO A 60 7.18 -1.99 17.88
N GLU A 61 6.60 -2.73 18.82
CA GLU A 61 7.32 -3.61 19.76
C GLU A 61 8.09 -4.76 19.07
N TYR A 62 7.76 -5.10 17.83
CA TYR A 62 8.48 -6.11 17.05
C TYR A 62 9.61 -5.52 16.19
N TRP A 63 9.92 -4.24 16.39
CA TRP A 63 11.02 -3.53 15.75
C TRP A 63 12.14 -3.25 16.77
N PRO A 64 13.43 -3.36 16.38
CA PRO A 64 13.95 -3.65 15.04
C PRO A 64 14.03 -5.15 14.68
N PRO A 65 14.31 -5.50 13.41
CA PRO A 65 14.56 -6.88 12.99
C PRO A 65 15.78 -7.51 13.70
N PRO A 66 15.81 -8.83 13.90
CA PRO A 66 16.97 -9.50 14.51
C PRO A 66 18.21 -9.43 13.62
N PRO A 67 19.44 -9.52 14.18
CA PRO A 67 20.70 -9.29 13.44
C PRO A 67 20.96 -10.25 12.26
N ASN A 68 20.28 -11.40 12.22
CA ASN A 68 20.39 -12.35 11.12
C ASN A 68 19.60 -11.92 9.87
N VAL A 69 18.71 -10.93 9.99
CA VAL A 69 18.04 -10.31 8.84
C VAL A 69 19.02 -9.36 8.16
N ILE A 70 19.27 -9.59 6.88
CA ILE A 70 20.09 -8.75 6.01
C ILE A 70 19.12 -7.94 5.14
N PRO A 71 18.76 -6.72 5.55
CA PRO A 71 17.73 -5.95 4.88
C PRO A 71 18.25 -5.28 3.59
N LEU A 72 17.36 -5.15 2.61
CA LEU A 72 17.45 -4.14 1.57
C LEU A 72 16.28 -3.18 1.76
N PHE A 73 16.57 -1.96 2.22
CA PHE A 73 15.55 -0.92 2.36
C PHE A 73 15.27 -0.26 1.01
N VAL A 74 14.06 -0.46 0.52
CA VAL A 74 13.52 0.18 -0.68
C VAL A 74 12.01 0.30 -0.49
N SER A 75 11.42 1.42 -0.90
CA SER A 75 10.00 1.68 -0.71
C SER A 75 9.52 1.55 0.73
N PHE A 76 10.38 1.90 1.70
CA PHE A 76 10.09 1.87 3.13
C PHE A 76 9.28 3.10 3.55
N HIS A 77 8.18 2.91 4.28
CA HIS A 77 7.35 4.01 4.78
C HIS A 77 7.14 3.90 6.28
N VAL A 78 7.31 5.02 6.98
CA VAL A 78 7.04 5.15 8.42
C VAL A 78 5.86 6.07 8.63
N THR A 79 4.76 5.51 9.12
CA THR A 79 3.58 6.28 9.53
C THR A 79 3.88 7.17 10.72
N THR A 80 2.98 8.11 11.01
CA THR A 80 3.07 8.99 12.18
C THR A 80 2.75 8.27 13.49
N GLY A 81 2.88 8.96 14.62
CA GLY A 81 2.47 8.44 15.94
C GLY A 81 3.45 7.45 16.57
N PRO A 82 2.98 6.41 17.28
CA PRO A 82 3.83 5.51 18.07
C PRO A 82 4.92 4.80 17.25
N VAL A 83 4.60 4.45 16.01
CA VAL A 83 5.55 3.80 15.09
C VAL A 83 6.71 4.75 14.76
N ARG A 84 6.40 6.02 14.47
CA ARG A 84 7.43 7.03 14.21
C ARG A 84 8.37 7.18 15.40
N ALA A 85 7.83 7.19 16.62
CA ALA A 85 8.63 7.25 17.85
C ALA A 85 9.53 6.03 18.02
N ALA A 86 9.04 4.82 17.72
CA ALA A 86 9.84 3.60 17.80
C ALA A 86 11.01 3.58 16.79
N MET A 87 10.89 4.26 15.64
CA MET A 87 11.93 4.31 14.61
C MET A 87 13.13 5.20 14.97
N VAL A 88 13.05 5.99 16.04
CA VAL A 88 14.11 6.94 16.47
C VAL A 88 14.67 6.66 17.87
N THR A 89 14.41 5.48 18.43
CA THR A 89 15.13 5.02 19.62
C THR A 89 16.61 4.78 19.30
N ASP A 90 17.48 4.78 20.31
CA ASP A 90 18.92 4.52 20.11
C ASP A 90 19.16 3.17 19.42
N GLU A 91 18.39 2.14 19.80
CA GLU A 91 18.45 0.82 19.18
C GLU A 91 18.06 0.86 17.70
N SER A 92 16.93 1.51 17.37
CA SER A 92 16.45 1.65 15.99
C SER A 92 17.41 2.47 15.13
N LEU A 93 17.93 3.58 15.65
CA LEU A 93 18.91 4.39 14.92
C LEU A 93 20.21 3.63 14.72
N ALA A 94 20.69 2.87 15.71
CA ALA A 94 21.85 2.01 15.56
C ALA A 94 21.63 0.88 14.53
N TYR A 95 20.40 0.37 14.42
CA TYR A 95 20.02 -0.60 13.39
C TYR A 95 20.01 0.05 12.00
N LEU A 96 19.28 1.16 11.84
CA LEU A 96 19.15 1.87 10.56
C LEU A 96 20.49 2.38 10.04
N ARG A 97 21.35 2.95 10.90
CA ARG A 97 22.71 3.39 10.51
C ARG A 97 23.57 2.26 9.95
N ARG A 98 23.42 1.04 10.48
CA ARG A 98 24.14 -0.14 9.99
C ARG A 98 23.70 -0.60 8.61
N HIS A 99 22.50 -0.21 8.18
CA HIS A 99 21.87 -0.67 6.95
C HIS A 99 21.55 0.46 5.95
N GLN A 100 22.07 1.65 6.20
CA GLN A 100 21.93 2.78 5.29
C GLN A 100 22.70 2.56 3.97
N PRO A 101 22.30 3.18 2.85
CA PRO A 101 21.20 4.14 2.74
C PRO A 101 19.81 3.49 2.75
N ILE A 102 18.83 4.18 3.35
CA ILE A 102 17.45 3.70 3.46
C ILE A 102 16.61 4.23 2.30
N GLY A 103 16.15 3.33 1.42
CA GLY A 103 15.24 3.68 0.33
C GLY A 103 13.80 3.84 0.82
N CYS A 104 13.31 5.08 0.81
CA CYS A 104 12.00 5.46 1.32
C CYS A 104 10.93 5.50 0.23
N ARG A 105 9.68 5.20 0.60
CA ARG A 105 8.52 5.20 -0.31
C ARG A 105 8.03 6.59 -0.67
N ASP A 106 8.23 7.55 0.23
CA ASP A 106 7.72 8.92 0.17
C ASP A 106 8.71 9.91 0.79
N LEU A 107 8.52 11.18 0.42
CA LEU A 107 9.38 12.28 0.85
C LEU A 107 9.24 12.58 2.35
N ASP A 108 8.07 12.36 2.96
CA ASP A 108 7.88 12.53 4.40
C ASP A 108 8.75 11.55 5.19
N THR A 109 8.72 10.25 4.86
CA THR A 109 9.63 9.26 5.46
C THR A 109 11.10 9.60 5.18
N THR A 110 11.41 10.06 3.96
CA THR A 110 12.78 10.47 3.59
C THR A 110 13.29 11.61 4.49
N SER A 111 12.52 12.68 4.62
CA SER A 111 12.86 13.85 5.43
C SER A 111 12.93 13.50 6.91
N PHE A 112 11.99 12.68 7.40
CA PHE A 112 11.96 12.19 8.77
C PHE A 112 13.25 11.44 9.15
N LEU A 113 13.69 10.48 8.33
CA LEU A 113 14.91 9.71 8.61
C LEU A 113 16.17 10.56 8.50
N ARG A 114 16.24 11.47 7.52
CA ARG A 114 17.36 12.42 7.38
C ARG A 114 17.48 13.34 8.59
N ALA A 115 16.35 13.83 9.11
CA ALA A 115 16.33 14.66 10.32
C ALA A 115 16.84 13.90 11.55
N ALA A 116 16.72 12.56 11.57
CA ALA A 116 17.29 11.69 12.60
C ALA A 116 18.75 11.27 12.34
N GLY A 117 19.39 11.85 11.31
CA GLY A 117 20.79 11.57 10.96
C GLY A 117 21.01 10.22 10.27
N ILE A 118 19.99 9.67 9.60
CA ILE A 118 20.08 8.47 8.77
C ILE A 118 20.22 8.86 7.30
N ASP A 119 21.19 8.28 6.59
CA ASP A 119 21.25 8.44 5.14
C ASP A 119 20.05 7.73 4.49
N ALA A 120 19.21 8.49 3.79
CA ALA A 120 17.97 8.02 3.20
C ALA A 120 17.71 8.72 1.86
N TYR A 121 17.04 8.03 0.95
CA TYR A 121 16.70 8.55 -0.38
C TYR A 121 15.28 8.15 -0.79
N PHE A 122 14.66 8.92 -1.66
CA PHE A 122 13.36 8.58 -2.22
C PHE A 122 13.50 7.52 -3.31
N SER A 123 12.74 6.43 -3.17
CA SER A 123 12.74 5.27 -4.08
C SER A 123 11.37 4.96 -4.68
N GLY A 124 10.31 5.64 -4.22
CA GLY A 124 8.93 5.38 -4.66
C GLY A 124 8.39 4.03 -4.17
N CYS A 125 7.21 3.63 -4.67
CA CYS A 125 6.55 2.39 -4.27
C CYS A 125 7.03 1.20 -5.11
N LEU A 126 7.36 0.08 -4.47
CA LEU A 126 7.92 -1.10 -5.16
C LEU A 126 6.98 -1.66 -6.22
N THR A 127 5.67 -1.47 -6.04
CA THR A 127 4.66 -1.88 -7.03
C THR A 127 4.80 -1.17 -8.38
N MET A 128 5.49 -0.03 -8.45
CA MET A 128 5.81 0.65 -9.71
C MET A 128 6.75 -0.15 -10.60
N THR A 129 7.39 -1.18 -10.06
CA THR A 129 8.25 -2.07 -10.84
C THR A 129 7.47 -3.16 -11.59
N LEU A 130 6.18 -3.36 -11.30
CA LEU A 130 5.33 -4.36 -11.95
C LEU A 130 5.40 -4.20 -13.47
N PRO A 131 5.51 -5.31 -14.24
CA PRO A 131 5.67 -5.19 -15.67
C PRO A 131 4.34 -4.76 -16.30
N PRO A 132 4.36 -3.94 -17.36
CA PRO A 132 3.14 -3.65 -18.10
C PRO A 132 2.51 -4.95 -18.61
N ARG A 133 1.18 -4.99 -18.64
CA ARG A 133 0.43 -6.13 -19.15
C ARG A 133 -0.31 -5.73 -20.43
N PRO A 134 -0.54 -6.67 -21.37
CA PRO A 134 -1.28 -6.37 -22.59
C PRO A 134 -2.67 -5.80 -22.28
N ARG A 135 -2.98 -4.65 -22.88
CA ARG A 135 -4.25 -3.96 -22.65
C ARG A 135 -5.39 -4.71 -23.33
N LYS A 136 -6.46 -5.00 -22.58
CA LYS A 136 -7.74 -5.42 -23.19
C LYS A 136 -8.47 -4.16 -23.65
N LEU A 137 -8.42 -3.87 -24.95
CA LEU A 137 -8.91 -2.61 -25.54
C LEU A 137 -10.43 -2.37 -25.46
N GLY A 138 -11.20 -3.27 -24.84
CA GLY A 138 -12.64 -3.10 -24.57
C GLY A 138 -13.03 -3.14 -23.09
N GLY A 139 -12.06 -2.90 -22.19
CA GLY A 139 -12.26 -3.03 -20.74
C GLY A 139 -13.25 -2.04 -20.12
N GLU A 140 -13.83 -2.45 -19.00
CA GLU A 140 -14.73 -1.68 -18.14
C GLU A 140 -14.00 -0.52 -17.43
N VAL A 141 -14.75 0.48 -16.94
CA VAL A 141 -14.22 1.43 -15.93
C VAL A 141 -14.29 0.75 -14.57
N LEU A 142 -13.15 0.59 -13.94
CA LEU A 142 -13.00 -0.16 -12.70
C LEU A 142 -12.87 0.78 -11.50
N PHE A 143 -13.81 0.70 -10.58
CA PHE A 143 -13.79 1.42 -9.31
C PHE A 143 -13.22 0.51 -8.22
N VAL A 144 -12.10 0.89 -7.63
CA VAL A 144 -11.47 0.12 -6.53
C VAL A 144 -11.44 0.97 -5.28
N ASP A 145 -12.37 0.72 -4.35
CA ASP A 145 -12.56 1.54 -3.15
C ASP A 145 -12.35 3.06 -3.44
N PRO A 146 -13.16 3.69 -4.30
CA PRO A 146 -13.02 5.12 -4.64
C PRO A 146 -13.28 6.09 -3.48
N PHE A 147 -13.88 5.65 -2.36
CA PHE A 147 -14.33 6.51 -1.26
C PHE A 147 -14.00 5.99 0.12
N ARG A 148 -12.71 5.73 0.37
CA ARG A 148 -12.22 5.54 1.73
C ARG A 148 -11.95 6.86 2.43
N GLY A 149 -12.38 6.98 3.69
CA GLY A 149 -12.16 8.14 4.56
C GLY A 149 -10.71 8.38 5.02
N HIS A 150 -9.70 7.90 4.29
CA HIS A 150 -8.29 8.00 4.69
C HIS A 150 -7.45 8.87 3.75
N PHE A 151 -6.45 9.50 4.36
CA PHE A 151 -5.69 10.67 3.96
C PHE A 151 -4.76 10.47 2.76
N PHE A 152 -4.90 11.34 1.75
CA PHE A 152 -3.77 11.99 1.08
C PHE A 152 -4.15 13.46 0.87
N PRO A 153 -3.46 14.43 1.49
CA PRO A 153 -3.78 15.85 1.34
C PRO A 153 -3.43 16.40 -0.06
N ALA A 154 -2.63 15.66 -0.83
CA ALA A 154 -2.25 15.99 -2.18
C ALA A 154 -2.05 14.72 -3.01
N LEU A 155 -2.25 14.83 -4.31
CA LEU A 155 -1.93 13.76 -5.26
C LEU A 155 -0.42 13.45 -5.19
N PRO A 156 -0.01 12.18 -5.32
CA PRO A 156 1.37 11.88 -5.66
C PRO A 156 1.79 12.71 -6.87
N PRO A 157 3.03 13.26 -6.92
CA PRO A 157 3.46 14.13 -8.03
C PRO A 157 3.19 13.54 -9.42
N ALA A 158 3.28 12.22 -9.57
CA ALA A 158 2.98 11.50 -10.81
C ALA A 158 1.50 11.56 -11.27
N LEU A 159 0.58 12.07 -10.43
CA LEU A 159 -0.87 12.13 -10.67
C LEU A 159 -1.43 13.56 -10.56
N ALA A 160 -0.62 14.56 -10.15
CA ALA A 160 -1.06 15.90 -9.78
C ALA A 160 -1.57 16.78 -10.95
N ASP A 161 -1.19 16.43 -12.18
CA ASP A 161 -1.40 17.28 -13.37
C ASP A 161 -2.60 16.88 -14.24
N SER A 162 -3.37 15.84 -13.87
CA SER A 162 -4.56 15.45 -14.66
C SER A 162 -5.79 16.30 -14.32
N ALA A 163 -6.32 17.01 -15.32
CA ALA A 163 -7.54 17.82 -15.20
C ALA A 163 -8.79 16.99 -14.84
N GLU A 164 -8.82 15.71 -15.22
CA GLU A 164 -9.92 14.79 -14.93
C GLU A 164 -9.91 14.34 -13.46
N VAL A 165 -8.72 14.15 -12.87
CA VAL A 165 -8.54 13.81 -11.45
C VAL A 165 -9.10 14.92 -10.54
N ARG A 166 -8.90 16.19 -10.92
CA ARG A 166 -9.34 17.35 -10.12
C ARG A 166 -10.86 17.50 -10.01
N ARG A 167 -11.62 16.86 -10.89
CA ARG A 167 -13.09 16.97 -10.96
C ARG A 167 -13.81 15.89 -10.15
N LEU A 168 -13.17 14.74 -9.92
CA LEU A 168 -13.76 13.64 -9.17
C LEU A 168 -13.64 13.91 -7.67
N ARG A 169 -14.75 14.27 -7.06
CA ARG A 169 -14.87 14.51 -5.62
C ARG A 169 -15.95 13.62 -5.04
N HIS A 170 -15.80 13.29 -3.77
CA HIS A 170 -16.90 12.71 -3.02
C HIS A 170 -18.03 13.73 -2.93
N ALA A 171 -19.27 13.31 -3.25
CA ALA A 171 -20.42 14.18 -3.05
C ALA A 171 -20.45 14.67 -1.59
N ALA A 172 -20.76 15.94 -1.38
CA ALA A 172 -20.77 16.54 -0.05
C ALA A 172 -21.69 15.74 0.90
N GLY A 173 -21.14 15.29 2.02
CA GLY A 173 -21.87 14.49 3.02
C GLY A 173 -22.03 13.00 2.71
N ALA A 174 -21.48 12.50 1.60
CA ALA A 174 -21.53 11.08 1.29
C ALA A 174 -20.74 10.25 2.34
N ALA A 175 -21.30 9.09 2.71
CA ALA A 175 -20.69 8.17 3.65
C ALA A 175 -19.51 7.40 3.02
N SER A 176 -18.55 6.95 3.84
CA SER A 176 -17.50 6.03 3.38
C SER A 176 -18.14 4.76 2.82
N GLU A 177 -17.55 4.22 1.76
CA GLU A 177 -18.08 3.01 1.14
C GLU A 177 -17.80 1.73 1.94
N SER A 178 -18.69 0.77 1.76
CA SER A 178 -18.58 -0.59 2.28
C SER A 178 -18.26 -1.57 1.14
N PRO A 179 -17.54 -2.67 1.40
CA PRO A 179 -17.36 -3.75 0.42
C PRO A 179 -18.68 -4.35 -0.12
N ALA A 180 -19.79 -4.15 0.60
CA ALA A 180 -21.13 -4.60 0.20
C ALA A 180 -21.89 -3.59 -0.68
N ASP A 181 -21.36 -2.38 -0.89
CA ASP A 181 -22.03 -1.37 -1.70
C ASP A 181 -22.10 -1.79 -3.17
N SER A 182 -23.29 -1.65 -3.76
CA SER A 182 -23.47 -1.88 -5.20
C SER A 182 -22.72 -0.85 -6.02
N VAL A 183 -22.38 -1.22 -7.25
CA VAL A 183 -21.76 -0.31 -8.23
C VAL A 183 -22.55 0.99 -8.30
N ASP A 184 -23.86 0.92 -8.55
CA ASP A 184 -24.72 2.11 -8.67
C ASP A 184 -24.69 3.00 -7.43
N SER A 185 -24.66 2.41 -6.23
CA SER A 185 -24.59 3.17 -4.98
C SER A 185 -23.26 3.91 -4.83
N VAL A 186 -22.15 3.28 -5.21
CA VAL A 186 -20.83 3.92 -5.22
C VAL A 186 -20.79 5.02 -6.28
N LEU A 187 -21.22 4.72 -7.51
CA LEU A 187 -21.21 5.68 -8.61
C LEU A 187 -22.07 6.92 -8.32
N ALA A 188 -23.20 6.76 -7.64
CA ALA A 188 -24.06 7.88 -7.24
C ALA A 188 -23.37 8.88 -6.28
N ARG A 189 -22.29 8.45 -5.59
CA ARG A 189 -21.51 9.30 -4.67
C ARG A 189 -20.38 10.06 -5.36
N ILE A 190 -20.09 9.77 -6.64
CA ILE A 190 -19.07 10.46 -7.44
C ILE A 190 -19.67 11.69 -8.10
N ALA A 191 -19.40 12.86 -7.53
CA ALA A 191 -19.77 14.11 -8.17
C ALA A 191 -18.97 14.30 -9.46
N GLY A 192 -19.65 14.67 -10.56
CA GLY A 192 -19.00 14.98 -11.84
C GLY A 192 -18.55 13.75 -12.64
N MET A 193 -19.03 12.54 -12.31
CA MET A 193 -18.73 11.34 -13.10
C MET A 193 -19.35 11.43 -14.51
N PRO A 194 -18.56 11.22 -15.59
CA PRO A 194 -19.10 11.17 -16.94
C PRO A 194 -20.10 10.01 -17.15
N GLU A 195 -21.24 10.29 -17.78
CA GLU A 195 -22.28 9.28 -18.06
C GLU A 195 -21.74 8.13 -18.93
N ALA A 196 -20.81 8.43 -19.83
CA ALA A 196 -20.11 7.46 -20.68
C ALA A 196 -19.23 6.45 -19.91
N TRP A 197 -19.05 6.62 -18.60
CA TRP A 197 -18.34 5.66 -17.75
C TRP A 197 -19.27 4.63 -17.11
N ARG A 198 -20.60 4.87 -17.07
CA ARG A 198 -21.56 3.97 -16.42
C ARG A 198 -21.73 2.63 -17.13
N PRO A 199 -21.88 2.56 -18.47
CA PRO A 199 -22.08 1.28 -19.14
C PRO A 199 -20.90 0.35 -18.90
N GLY A 200 -21.16 -0.79 -18.26
CA GLY A 200 -20.13 -1.77 -17.89
C GLY A 200 -19.18 -1.29 -16.79
N ALA A 201 -19.54 -0.31 -15.94
CA ALA A 201 -18.72 -0.03 -14.77
C ALA A 201 -18.76 -1.19 -13.77
N SER A 202 -17.64 -1.46 -13.09
CA SER A 202 -17.56 -2.44 -12.01
C SER A 202 -16.91 -1.86 -10.77
N HIS A 203 -17.31 -2.38 -9.60
CA HIS A 203 -16.83 -1.95 -8.27
C HIS A 203 -16.23 -3.16 -7.55
N HIS A 204 -15.03 -2.98 -7.01
CA HIS A 204 -14.33 -4.01 -6.25
C HIS A 204 -13.65 -3.42 -5.01
N SER A 205 -13.74 -4.13 -3.90
CA SER A 205 -12.92 -3.80 -2.73
C SER A 205 -11.55 -4.49 -2.81
N ALA A 206 -10.51 -3.76 -2.41
CA ALA A 206 -9.20 -4.28 -2.10
C ALA A 206 -9.12 -4.86 -0.68
N LEU A 207 -10.26 -4.96 0.04
CA LEU A 207 -10.33 -5.65 1.32
C LEU A 207 -10.65 -7.12 1.15
N VAL A 208 -10.00 -7.92 1.97
CA VAL A 208 -10.23 -9.35 2.13
C VAL A 208 -10.34 -9.67 3.62
N SER A 209 -10.90 -10.84 3.94
CA SER A 209 -10.92 -11.32 5.33
C SER A 209 -9.49 -11.38 5.89
N ARG A 210 -9.37 -11.16 7.20
CA ARG A 210 -8.08 -11.29 7.91
C ARG A 210 -7.75 -12.74 8.23
N GLU A 211 -8.74 -13.61 8.16
CA GLU A 211 -8.63 -15.03 8.51
C GLU A 211 -8.09 -15.89 7.38
N ILE A 212 -8.03 -15.36 6.14
CA ILE A 212 -7.50 -16.11 5.00
C ILE A 212 -5.99 -16.31 5.11
N GLY A 213 -5.54 -17.46 4.63
CA GLY A 213 -4.12 -17.81 4.63
C GLY A 213 -3.30 -17.03 3.60
N PRO A 214 -1.96 -17.04 3.69
CA PRO A 214 -1.08 -16.34 2.75
C PRO A 214 -1.34 -16.68 1.29
N ARG A 215 -1.60 -17.97 0.97
CA ARG A 215 -1.87 -18.42 -0.40
C ARG A 215 -3.12 -17.78 -0.99
N GLU A 216 -4.20 -17.71 -0.23
CA GLU A 216 -5.46 -17.10 -0.67
C GLU A 216 -5.30 -15.59 -0.82
N ARG A 217 -4.53 -14.97 0.06
CA ARG A 217 -4.19 -13.54 -0.04
C ARG A 217 -3.39 -13.22 -1.30
N PHE A 218 -2.42 -14.07 -1.66
CA PHE A 218 -1.68 -13.93 -2.91
C PHE A 218 -2.57 -14.12 -4.14
N ARG A 219 -3.48 -15.11 -4.13
CA ARG A 219 -4.47 -15.29 -5.20
C ARG A 219 -5.38 -14.06 -5.34
N ALA A 220 -5.84 -13.48 -4.24
CA ALA A 220 -6.65 -12.26 -4.26
C ALA A 220 -5.86 -11.06 -4.81
N ALA A 221 -4.57 -10.95 -4.49
CA ALA A 221 -3.70 -9.91 -5.03
C ALA A 221 -3.46 -10.09 -6.55
N GLU A 222 -3.20 -11.31 -7.02
CA GLU A 222 -3.09 -11.61 -8.46
C GLU A 222 -4.40 -11.30 -9.19
N ALA A 223 -5.53 -11.73 -8.66
CA ALA A 223 -6.85 -11.44 -9.24
C ALA A 223 -7.15 -9.94 -9.27
N MET A 224 -6.69 -9.16 -8.28
CA MET A 224 -6.79 -7.71 -8.31
C MET A 224 -5.89 -7.12 -9.42
N LEU A 225 -4.65 -7.58 -9.56
CA LEU A 225 -3.75 -7.14 -10.64
C LEU A 225 -4.31 -7.47 -12.03
N ASP A 226 -4.99 -8.61 -12.20
CA ASP A 226 -5.67 -8.98 -13.44
C ASP A 226 -6.80 -8.00 -13.78
N LYS A 227 -7.61 -7.61 -12.78
CA LYS A 227 -8.65 -6.60 -12.95
C LYS A 227 -8.07 -5.23 -13.30
N LEU A 228 -7.04 -4.79 -12.57
CA LEU A 228 -6.37 -3.52 -12.84
C LEU A 228 -5.79 -3.49 -14.26
N ALA A 229 -5.16 -4.57 -14.73
CA ALA A 229 -4.61 -4.67 -16.08
C ALA A 229 -5.67 -4.75 -17.19
N ALA A 230 -6.84 -5.34 -16.90
CA ALA A 230 -7.92 -5.49 -17.86
C ALA A 230 -8.80 -4.24 -18.00
N ALA A 231 -8.78 -3.34 -17.00
CA ALA A 231 -9.60 -2.15 -16.99
C ALA A 231 -9.19 -1.15 -18.09
N ARG A 232 -10.18 -0.41 -18.62
CA ARG A 232 -9.91 0.76 -19.49
C ARG A 232 -9.40 1.94 -18.70
N LEU A 233 -9.93 2.10 -17.48
CA LEU A 233 -9.61 3.15 -16.54
C LEU A 233 -9.83 2.63 -15.12
N VAL A 234 -8.90 2.88 -14.22
CA VAL A 234 -9.06 2.61 -12.77
C VAL A 234 -9.39 3.89 -12.04
N VAL A 235 -10.42 3.90 -11.21
CA VAL A 235 -10.78 5.01 -10.33
C VAL A 235 -10.73 4.54 -8.88
N THR A 236 -9.92 5.17 -8.04
CA THR A 236 -9.65 4.64 -6.69
C THR A 236 -9.14 5.73 -5.75
N SER A 237 -9.37 5.59 -4.44
CA SER A 237 -8.67 6.38 -3.41
C SER A 237 -7.53 5.61 -2.75
N ARG A 238 -7.12 4.46 -3.31
CA ARG A 238 -6.07 3.59 -2.76
C ARG A 238 -4.76 3.68 -3.51
N LEU A 239 -3.70 4.00 -2.78
CA LEU A 239 -2.33 4.03 -3.30
C LEU A 239 -1.93 2.68 -3.93
N HIS A 240 -2.25 1.56 -3.25
CA HIS A 240 -1.97 0.21 -3.73
C HIS A 240 -2.96 -0.32 -4.78
N ALA A 241 -3.81 0.53 -5.35
CA ALA A 241 -4.57 0.23 -6.56
C ALA A 241 -4.12 1.15 -7.72
N VAL A 242 -3.96 2.45 -7.45
CA VAL A 242 -3.53 3.43 -8.47
C VAL A 242 -2.10 3.17 -8.97
N LEU A 243 -1.13 2.94 -8.06
CA LEU A 243 0.26 2.76 -8.46
C LEU A 243 0.48 1.45 -9.22
N PRO A 244 -0.07 0.29 -8.80
CA PRO A 244 -0.04 -0.90 -9.62
C PRO A 244 -0.73 -0.70 -10.98
N ALA A 245 -1.89 -0.05 -11.05
CA ALA A 245 -2.57 0.21 -12.33
C ALA A 245 -1.67 0.98 -13.31
N MET A 246 -1.03 2.06 -12.84
CA MET A 246 -0.07 2.82 -13.64
C MET A 246 1.10 1.96 -14.12
N ALA A 247 1.68 1.15 -13.23
CA ALA A 247 2.79 0.25 -13.57
C ALA A 247 2.40 -0.79 -14.63
N LEU A 248 1.16 -1.29 -14.57
CA LEU A 248 0.61 -2.24 -15.53
C LEU A 248 0.29 -1.61 -16.90
N GLY A 249 0.36 -0.27 -17.02
CA GLY A 249 0.00 0.47 -18.23
C GLY A 249 -1.48 0.84 -18.32
N THR A 250 -2.23 0.72 -17.23
CA THR A 250 -3.65 1.09 -17.17
C THR A 250 -3.81 2.53 -16.71
N PRO A 251 -4.53 3.39 -17.47
CA PRO A 251 -4.89 4.73 -17.03
C PRO A 251 -5.61 4.68 -15.67
N ALA A 252 -5.25 5.59 -14.76
CA ALA A 252 -5.84 5.61 -13.44
C ALA A 252 -6.11 7.04 -12.94
N LEU A 253 -7.23 7.22 -12.24
CA LEU A 253 -7.62 8.44 -11.56
C LEU A 253 -7.67 8.19 -10.06
N PHE A 254 -7.04 9.10 -9.31
CA PHE A 254 -7.01 9.02 -7.85
C PHE A 254 -8.01 9.97 -7.22
N VAL A 255 -8.99 9.43 -6.50
CA VAL A 255 -10.05 10.22 -5.86
C VAL A 255 -9.52 10.85 -4.58
N LEU A 256 -9.61 12.18 -4.48
CA LEU A 256 -9.29 12.95 -3.28
C LEU A 256 -10.55 13.20 -2.45
N LYS A 257 -10.35 13.39 -1.13
CA LYS A 257 -11.41 13.86 -0.23
C LYS A 257 -11.49 15.39 -0.25
N ASP A 258 -12.70 15.95 -0.23
CA ASP A 258 -12.90 17.40 -0.12
C ASP A 258 -12.42 17.97 1.23
N GLU A 259 -11.70 19.08 1.16
CA GLU A 259 -11.08 19.80 2.30
C GLU A 259 -12.09 20.37 3.30
N GLY A 260 -13.38 20.43 2.96
CA GLY A 260 -14.45 21.03 3.78
C GLY A 260 -15.08 20.11 4.82
N THR A 261 -14.72 18.83 4.87
CA THR A 261 -15.17 17.94 5.96
C THR A 261 -14.18 17.99 7.10
N ALA A 262 -14.57 18.56 8.24
CA ALA A 262 -13.77 18.57 9.46
C ALA A 262 -13.18 17.17 9.68
N VAL A 263 -11.86 17.07 9.58
CA VAL A 263 -11.16 15.91 10.08
C VAL A 263 -11.23 16.05 11.59
N SER A 264 -12.23 15.40 12.20
CA SER A 264 -12.12 15.11 13.63
C SER A 264 -10.80 14.35 13.77
N GLY A 265 -9.84 15.02 14.43
CA GLY A 265 -8.42 14.70 14.34
C GLY A 265 -8.19 13.19 14.44
N ARG A 266 -7.45 12.66 13.46
CA ARG A 266 -6.64 11.44 13.58
C ARG A 266 -5.85 11.23 12.28
N PRO A 267 -4.63 11.77 12.17
CA PRO A 267 -3.70 11.35 11.12
C PRO A 267 -3.43 9.86 11.33
N ASP A 268 -3.50 9.09 10.25
CA ASP A 268 -3.27 7.64 10.23
C ASP A 268 -3.95 6.85 11.36
N LEU A 269 -5.22 6.53 11.14
CA LEU A 269 -5.76 5.31 11.74
C LEU A 269 -5.13 4.11 11.05
N ALA A 270 -3.89 3.80 11.46
CA ALA A 270 -3.44 2.43 11.55
C ALA A 270 -4.62 1.61 12.07
N ASP A 271 -5.09 0.73 11.20
CA ASP A 271 -6.03 -0.36 11.42
C ASP A 271 -6.31 -0.67 12.91
N LYS A 272 -7.20 0.13 13.53
CA LYS A 272 -7.38 0.24 14.99
C LYS A 272 -7.95 -0.99 15.68
N GLY A 273 -8.20 -2.06 14.94
CA GLY A 273 -8.69 -3.32 15.46
C GLY A 273 -7.62 -4.41 15.54
N HIS A 274 -6.35 -4.11 15.27
CA HIS A 274 -5.31 -5.13 15.34
C HIS A 274 -4.70 -5.24 16.73
N ASP A 275 -5.07 -6.32 17.43
CA ASP A 275 -4.43 -6.73 18.66
C ASP A 275 -3.09 -7.40 18.35
N CYS A 276 -1.99 -6.75 18.73
CA CYS A 276 -0.64 -7.29 18.55
C CYS A 276 -0.41 -8.59 19.35
N THR A 277 -1.27 -8.90 20.33
CA THR A 277 -1.19 -10.11 21.17
C THR A 277 -1.98 -11.31 20.63
N ARG A 278 -2.92 -11.11 19.69
CA ARG A 278 -3.75 -12.19 19.12
C ARG A 278 -3.09 -12.87 17.91
N HIS A 279 -1.88 -13.45 18.03
CA HIS A 279 -1.45 -14.51 17.10
C HIS A 279 -0.49 -15.51 17.71
#